data_AF-A0A533YB74-F1
#
_entry.id   AF-A0A533YB74-F1
#
_cell.length_a   1.000
_cell.length_b   1.000
_cell.length_c   1.000
_cell.angle_alpha   90.00
_cell.angle_beta   90.00
_cell.angle_gamma   90.00
#
_symmetry.space_group_name_H-M   'P 1'
#
loop_
_entity.id
_entity.type
_entity.pdbx_description
1 polymer ?
#
loop_
_entity_poly.entity_id
_entity_poly.type
_entity_poly.pdbx_seq_one_letter_code
_entity_poly.pdbx_strand_id
1 'polypeptide(L)' 'MQTHGLDKYGRSFADVLLPDGTNVNHSLVKDGWCWWNRKYAPGDVTLERLEAEAREVRIPGVLRKTRVPTRWDAM' A
#
# COMPACT_ATOMS: atom_id res chain seq x y z
N MET A 1 -18.00 -4.68 0.04
CA MET A 1 -16.68 -5.36 0.14
C MET A 1 -16.61 -6.40 -0.96
N GLN A 2 -15.54 -6.40 -1.75
CA GLN A 2 -15.33 -7.34 -2.86
C GLN A 2 -14.18 -8.28 -2.52
N THR A 3 -14.43 -9.58 -2.37
CA THR A 3 -13.41 -10.57 -1.98
C THR A 3 -12.73 -11.20 -3.18
N HIS A 4 -11.41 -11.35 -3.12
CA HIS A 4 -10.58 -11.94 -4.18
C HIS A 4 -10.06 -13.35 -3.86
N GLY A 5 -10.37 -13.87 -2.67
CA GLY A 5 -10.02 -15.23 -2.25
C GLY A 5 -9.51 -15.30 -0.82
N LEU A 6 -8.91 -16.46 -0.49
CA LEU A 6 -8.34 -16.77 0.82
C LEU A 6 -6.83 -16.99 0.72
N ASP A 7 -6.11 -16.60 1.76
CA ASP A 7 -4.69 -16.92 1.89
C ASP A 7 -4.46 -18.35 2.40
N LYS A 8 -3.19 -18.76 2.49
CA LYS A 8 -2.79 -20.09 2.99
C LYS A 8 -3.19 -20.38 4.45
N TYR A 9 -3.65 -19.36 5.19
CA TYR A 9 -4.14 -19.45 6.56
C TYR A 9 -5.66 -19.25 6.65
N GLY A 10 -6.38 -19.20 5.53
CA GLY A 10 -7.83 -19.03 5.50
C GLY A 10 -8.31 -17.59 5.71
N ARG A 11 -7.44 -16.58 5.58
CA ARG A 11 -7.82 -15.17 5.72
C ARG A 11 -8.26 -14.59 4.37
N SER A 12 -9.35 -13.85 4.35
CA SER A 12 -9.87 -13.22 3.13
C SER A 12 -9.10 -11.95 2.76
N PHE A 13 -8.77 -11.79 1.48
CA PHE A 13 -8.32 -10.52 0.91
C PHE A 13 -9.41 -9.91 0.03
N ALA A 14 -9.63 -8.60 0.20
CA ALA A 14 -10.78 -7.93 -0.36
C ALA A 14 -10.59 -6.42 -0.48
N ASP A 15 -11.35 -5.83 -1.39
CA ASP A 15 -11.55 -4.39 -1.46
C ASP A 15 -12.66 -3.93 -0.51
N VAL A 16 -12.30 -2.94 0.30
CA VAL A 16 -13.22 -2.28 1.23
C VAL A 16 -13.75 -1.03 0.55
N LEU A 17 -14.99 -1.13 0.09
CA LEU A 17 -15.75 -0.03 -0.48
C LEU A 17 -16.61 0.60 0.62
N LEU A 18 -16.47 1.90 0.80
CA LEU A 18 -17.36 2.71 1.63
C LEU A 18 -18.71 2.92 0.92
N PRO A 19 -19.78 3.33 1.63
CA PRO A 19 -21.10 3.56 1.03
C PRO A 19 -21.13 4.62 -0.08
N ASP A 20 -20.14 5.52 -0.08
CA ASP A 20 -19.93 6.56 -1.09
C ASP A 20 -19.19 6.05 -2.35
N GLY A 21 -18.78 4.77 -2.37
CA GLY A 21 -18.01 4.16 -3.44
C GLY A 21 -16.49 4.28 -3.29
N THR A 22 -15.99 4.91 -2.22
CA THR A 22 -14.55 5.07 -2.00
C THR A 22 -13.90 3.73 -1.66
N ASN A 23 -12.85 3.35 -2.41
CA ASN A 23 -12.02 2.18 -2.09
C ASN A 23 -10.93 2.56 -1.09
N VAL A 24 -11.08 2.08 0.15
CA VAL A 24 -10.15 2.36 1.25
C VAL A 24 -8.75 1.84 0.96
N ASN A 25 -8.62 0.69 0.28
CA ASN A 25 -7.30 0.13 -0.07
C ASN A 25 -6.52 1.09 -0.98
N HIS A 26 -7.20 1.70 -1.95
CA HIS A 26 -6.59 2.67 -2.86
C HIS A 26 -6.15 3.92 -2.10
N SER A 27 -7.00 4.45 -1.22
CA SER A 27 -6.66 5.62 -0.39
C SER A 27 -5.42 5.37 0.47
N LEU A 28 -5.32 4.21 1.11
CA LEU A 28 -4.16 3.86 1.95
C LEU A 28 -2.85 3.77 1.16
N VAL A 29 -2.90 3.27 -0.07
CA VAL A 29 -1.72 3.21 -0.95
C VAL A 29 -1.36 4.60 -1.45
N LYS A 30 -2.36 5.39 -1.86
CA LYS A 30 -2.18 6.79 -2.29
C LYS A 30 -1.52 7.64 -1.21
N ASP A 31 -1.95 7.47 0.04
CA ASP A 31 -1.43 8.22 1.19
C ASP A 31 -0.11 7.63 1.73
N GLY A 32 0.44 6.60 1.08
CA GLY A 32 1.73 6.00 1.43
C GLY A 32 1.75 5.20 2.74
N TRP A 33 0.58 4.85 3.27
CA TRP A 33 0.43 4.00 4.45
C TRP A 33 0.55 2.51 4.12
N CYS A 34 0.29 2.13 2.86
CA CYS A 34 0.36 0.76 2.38
C CYS A 34 1.13 0.67 1.06
N TRP A 35 1.49 -0.56 0.67
CA TRP A 35 2.24 -0.86 -0.54
C TRP A 35 1.48 -1.88 -1.39
N TRP A 36 1.71 -1.83 -2.70
CA TRP A 36 1.05 -2.75 -3.62
C TRP A 36 1.67 -4.14 -3.55
N ASN A 37 0.87 -5.11 -3.09
CA ASN A 37 1.30 -6.50 -3.02
C ASN A 37 1.12 -7.22 -4.36
N ARG A 38 2.14 -7.10 -5.22
CA ARG A 38 2.19 -7.69 -6.57
C ARG A 38 1.91 -9.19 -6.63
N LYS A 39 2.14 -9.92 -5.52
CA LYS A 39 1.86 -11.36 -5.44
C LYS A 39 0.37 -11.66 -5.46
N TYR A 40 -0.45 -10.80 -4.87
CA TYR A 40 -1.89 -11.03 -4.67
C TYR A 40 -2.77 -10.18 -5.60
N ALA A 41 -2.25 -9.07 -6.11
CA ALA A 41 -2.90 -8.25 -7.13
C ALA A 41 -1.98 -8.04 -8.35
N PRO A 42 -1.60 -9.12 -9.07
CA PRO A 42 -0.73 -8.98 -10.24
C PRO A 42 -1.45 -8.21 -11.35
N GLY A 43 -0.79 -7.21 -11.93
CA GLY A 43 -1.33 -6.42 -13.04
C GLY A 43 -2.36 -5.35 -12.65
N ASP A 44 -2.51 -5.05 -11.36
CA ASP A 44 -3.36 -3.93 -10.93
C ASP A 44 -2.67 -2.58 -11.20
N VAL A 45 -3.01 -2.02 -12.36
CA VAL A 45 -2.48 -0.74 -12.86
C VAL A 45 -2.88 0.42 -11.94
N THR A 46 -3.98 0.32 -11.21
CA THR A 46 -4.43 1.37 -10.30
C THR A 46 -3.50 1.43 -9.09
N LEU A 47 -3.26 0.29 -8.45
CA LEU A 47 -2.36 0.20 -7.30
C LEU A 47 -0.91 0.55 -7.66
N GLU A 48 -0.46 0.17 -8.86
CA GLU A 48 0.86 0.55 -9.37
C GLU A 48 1.03 2.07 -9.45
N ARG A 49 0.05 2.75 -10.06
CA ARG A 49 0.08 4.21 -10.21
C ARG A 49 0.00 4.93 -8.85
N LEU A 50 -0.88 4.48 -7.97
CA LEU A 50 -1.04 5.08 -6.64
C LEU A 50 0.23 4.93 -5.78
N GLU A 51 0.89 3.76 -5.85
CA GLU A 51 2.16 3.57 -5.14
C GLU A 51 3.27 4.46 -5.74
N ALA A 52 3.32 4.62 -7.07
CA ALA A 52 4.27 5.51 -7.72
C ALA A 52 4.07 6.97 -7.29
N GLU A 53 2.82 7.46 -7.32
CA GLU A 53 2.45 8.81 -6.89
C GLU A 53 2.83 9.06 -5.42
N ALA A 54 2.52 8.10 -4.54
CA ALA A 54 2.85 8.21 -3.11
C ALA A 54 4.37 8.28 -2.85
N ARG A 55 5.17 7.62 -3.69
CA ARG A 55 6.64 7.66 -3.61
C ARG A 55 7.22 8.98 -4.14
N GLU A 56 6.65 9.54 -5.20
CA GLU A 56 7.11 10.82 -5.77
C GLU A 56 6.83 12.01 -4.83
N VAL A 57 5.64 12.01 -4.21
CA VAL A 57 5.21 13.11 -3.31
C VAL A 57 5.92 13.08 -1.95
N ARG A 58 6.80 12.08 -1.70
CA ARG A 58 7.55 11.88 -0.44
C ARG A 58 6.64 11.89 0.80
N ILE A 59 5.48 11.25 0.68
CA ILE A 59 4.49 11.20 1.77
C ILE A 59 5.12 10.48 2.98
N PRO A 60 5.07 11.06 4.19
CA PRO A 60 5.58 10.39 5.39
C PRO A 60 4.75 9.12 5.67
N GLY A 61 5.36 7.95 5.53
CA GLY A 61 4.69 6.65 5.65
C GLY A 61 5.61 5.46 5.38
N VAL A 62 5.04 4.26 5.24
CA VAL A 62 5.80 3.00 5.06
C VAL A 62 6.60 2.96 3.75
N LEU A 63 6.17 3.72 2.74
CA LEU A 63 6.84 3.81 1.45
C LEU A 63 8.12 4.66 1.46
N ARG A 64 8.36 5.43 2.53
CA ARG A 64 9.59 6.22 2.68
C ARG A 64 10.68 5.36 3.33
N LYS A 65 11.73 5.04 2.58
CA LYS A 65 13.02 4.62 3.18
C LYS A 65 13.65 5.80 3.89
N THR A 66 13.27 6.03 5.15
CA THR A 66 14.02 6.94 6.01
C THR A 66 15.30 6.22 6.41
N ARG A 67 16.47 6.73 5.99
CA ARG A 67 17.75 6.25 6.52
C ARG A 67 17.71 6.50 8.01
N VAL A 68 17.58 5.43 8.81
CA VAL A 68 17.68 5.55 10.27
C VAL A 68 19.14 5.88 10.54
N PRO A 69 19.49 7.05 11.11
CA PRO A 69 20.87 7.35 11.42
C PRO A 69 21.40 6.26 12.34
N THR A 70 22.53 5.68 11.96
CA THR A 70 23.19 4.68 12.78
C THR A 70 24.10 5.40 13.78
N ARG A 71 24.47 4.70 14.86
CA ARG A 71 25.42 5.22 15.85
C ARG A 71 26.79 5.60 15.25
N TRP A 72 27.12 5.08 14.07
CA TRP A 72 28.37 5.35 13.35
C TRP A 72 28.36 6.66 12.55
N ASP A 73 27.18 7.24 12.28
CA ASP A 73 27.08 8.52 11.57
C ASP A 73 27.46 9.74 12.46
N ALA A 74 27.80 9.51 13.74
CA ALA A 74 28.14 10.53 14.74
C ALA A 74 29.60 10.45 15.23
N MET A 75 30.45 9.68 14.55
CA MET A 75 31.92 9.63 14.74
C MET A 75 32.62 10.31 13.57
#